data_AF-A0A090W8I8-F1
#
_entry.id   AF-A0A090W8I8-F1
#
_cell.length_a   1.000
_cell.length_b   1.000
_cell.length_c   1.000
_cell.angle_alpha   90.00
_cell.angle_beta   90.00
_cell.angle_gamma   90.00
#
_symmetry.space_group_name_H-M   'P 1'
#
loop_
_entity.id
_entity.type
_entity.pdbx_description
1 polymer ?
#
loop_
_entity_poly.entity_id
_entity_poly.type
_entity_poly.pdbx_seq_one_letter_code
_entity_poly.pdbx_strand_id
1 'polypeptide(L)'
;MAAINAQGQASRNLGNTYSSISDSSFESWKRINDMNNAGHSKSINNGIWERTTISSPNTGQRYYVEGQNNYYWMNQNNEYLGTDNSLYNPNTDNAINNQQWSQYNIEN
;
A
#
# COMPACT_ATOMS: atom_id res chain seq x y z
N MET A 1 7.70 53.25 -21.89
CA MET A 1 7.02 52.45 -20.84
C MET A 1 6.80 50.98 -21.22
N ALA A 2 6.69 50.60 -22.51
CA ALA A 2 6.51 49.20 -22.93
C ALA A 2 7.69 48.26 -22.59
N ALA A 3 8.93 48.72 -22.71
CA ALA A 3 10.13 47.90 -22.45
C ALA A 3 10.30 47.50 -20.97
N ILE A 4 9.93 48.37 -20.03
CA ILE A 4 10.01 48.11 -18.57
C ILE A 4 8.98 47.05 -18.17
N ASN A 5 7.76 47.13 -18.71
CA ASN A 5 6.71 46.13 -18.46
C ASN A 5 7.08 44.75 -19.05
N ALA A 6 7.69 44.72 -20.24
CA ALA A 6 8.18 43.50 -20.86
C ALA A 6 9.31 42.83 -20.03
N GLN A 7 10.24 43.63 -19.49
CA GLN A 7 11.32 43.13 -18.63
C GLN A 7 10.79 42.59 -17.29
N GLY A 8 9.82 43.27 -16.67
CA GLY A 8 9.15 42.79 -15.44
C GLY A 8 8.35 41.49 -15.66
N GLN A 9 7.70 41.33 -16.81
CA GLN A 9 7.03 40.08 -17.20
C GLN A 9 8.02 38.94 -17.43
N ALA A 10 9.15 39.22 -18.10
CA ALA A 10 10.21 38.23 -18.31
C ALA A 10 10.79 37.73 -16.97
N SER A 11 11.06 38.62 -16.01
CA SER A 11 11.57 38.24 -14.69
C SER A 11 10.56 37.40 -13.89
N ARG A 12 9.26 37.71 -13.97
CA ARG A 12 8.20 36.91 -13.34
C ARG A 12 8.07 35.53 -13.96
N ASN A 13 8.12 35.45 -15.30
CA ASN A 13 8.10 34.17 -16.01
C ASN A 13 9.31 33.31 -15.65
N LEU A 14 10.50 33.90 -15.55
CA LEU A 14 11.70 33.20 -15.14
C LEU A 14 11.57 32.63 -13.71
N GLY A 15 11.08 33.43 -12.76
CA GLY A 15 10.82 33.00 -11.38
C GLY A 15 9.77 31.88 -11.30
N ASN A 16 8.67 31.99 -12.04
CA ASN A 16 7.65 30.95 -12.12
C ASN A 16 8.21 29.64 -12.70
N THR A 17 9.05 29.73 -13.75
CA THR A 17 9.72 28.57 -14.34
C THR A 17 10.62 27.87 -13.31
N TYR A 18 11.49 28.61 -12.61
CA TYR A 18 12.34 28.02 -11.58
C TYR A 18 11.56 27.42 -10.41
N SER A 19 10.47 28.06 -9.98
CA SER A 19 9.56 27.50 -8.96
C SER A 19 8.97 26.18 -9.43
N SER A 20 8.42 26.13 -10.64
CA SER A 20 7.79 24.92 -11.19
C SER A 20 8.78 23.75 -11.36
N ILE A 21 10.04 24.05 -11.71
CA ILE A 21 11.11 23.05 -11.79
C ILE A 21 11.46 22.51 -10.40
N SER A 22 11.57 23.40 -9.41
CA SER A 22 11.83 23.01 -8.02
C SER A 22 10.71 22.13 -7.47
N ASP A 23 9.45 22.53 -7.67
CA ASP A 23 8.28 21.76 -7.24
C ASP A 23 8.24 20.38 -7.93
N SER A 24 8.47 20.35 -9.24
CA SER A 24 8.52 19.10 -10.01
C SER A 24 9.64 18.16 -9.54
N SER A 25 10.79 18.72 -9.17
CA SER A 25 11.94 17.97 -8.66
C SER A 25 11.64 17.39 -7.27
N PHE A 26 11.01 18.17 -6.40
CA PHE A 26 10.59 17.72 -5.07
C PHE A 26 9.53 16.62 -5.15
N GLU A 27 8.50 16.79 -5.98
CA GLU A 27 7.49 15.75 -6.20
C GLU A 27 8.09 14.47 -6.81
N SER A 28 9.10 14.59 -7.66
CA SER A 28 9.83 13.44 -8.19
C SER A 28 10.64 12.72 -7.11
N TRP A 29 11.34 13.47 -6.24
CA TRP A 29 12.06 12.90 -5.10
C TRP A 29 11.12 12.18 -4.14
N LYS A 30 9.96 12.76 -3.81
CA LYS A 30 8.92 12.11 -2.99
C LYS A 30 8.49 10.78 -3.58
N ARG A 31 8.13 10.74 -4.87
CA ARG A 31 7.74 9.51 -5.56
C ARG A 31 8.81 8.43 -5.48
N ILE A 32 10.08 8.79 -5.73
CA ILE A 32 11.20 7.84 -5.65
C ILE A 32 11.37 7.32 -4.22
N ASN A 33 11.26 8.20 -3.22
CA ASN A 33 11.35 7.81 -1.82
C ASN A 33 10.22 6.84 -1.42
N ASP A 34 8.99 7.14 -1.83
CA ASP A 34 7.83 6.28 -1.59
C ASP A 34 7.97 4.91 -2.27
N MET A 35 8.48 4.89 -3.51
CA MET A 35 8.77 3.66 -4.25
C MET A 35 9.86 2.82 -3.55
N ASN A 36 10.94 3.45 -3.09
CA ASN A 36 12.00 2.76 -2.35
C ASN A 36 11.47 2.19 -1.04
N ASN A 37 10.67 2.95 -0.29
CA ASN A 37 10.09 2.49 0.97
C ASN A 37 9.12 1.30 0.75
N ALA A 38 8.24 1.39 -0.26
CA ALA A 38 7.34 0.31 -0.63
C ALA A 38 8.10 -0.94 -1.12
N GLY A 39 9.12 -0.75 -1.96
CA GLY A 39 9.97 -1.84 -2.46
C GLY A 39 10.77 -2.51 -1.33
N HIS A 40 11.29 -1.73 -0.39
CA HIS A 40 12.01 -2.23 0.77
C HIS A 40 11.07 -3.04 1.68
N SER A 41 9.87 -2.51 1.95
CA SER A 41 8.86 -3.22 2.73
C SER A 41 8.46 -4.55 2.09
N LYS A 42 8.23 -4.57 0.76
CA LYS A 42 7.95 -5.81 0.02
C LYS A 42 9.13 -6.80 0.08
N SER A 43 10.36 -6.30 -0.05
CA SER A 43 11.57 -7.15 0.00
C SER A 43 11.76 -7.80 1.37
N ILE A 44 11.57 -7.03 2.45
CA ILE A 44 11.66 -7.57 3.81
C ILE A 44 10.49 -8.51 4.08
N ASN A 45 9.26 -8.03 3.94
CA ASN A 45 8.08 -8.80 4.33
C ASN A 45 7.93 -10.07 3.48
N ASN A 46 7.92 -9.96 2.15
CA ASN A 46 7.65 -11.10 1.27
C ASN A 46 8.90 -11.93 0.97
N GLY A 47 10.08 -11.30 0.91
CA GLY A 47 11.32 -11.98 0.52
C GLY A 47 12.06 -12.63 1.68
N ILE A 48 12.25 -11.91 2.79
CA ILE A 48 13.05 -12.40 3.93
C ILE A 48 12.18 -13.14 4.94
N TRP A 49 11.02 -12.56 5.25
CA TRP A 49 10.12 -13.09 6.27
C TRP A 49 9.03 -14.00 5.69
N GLU A 50 9.00 -14.18 4.37
CA GLU A 50 8.02 -14.99 3.64
C GLU A 50 6.56 -14.64 4.01
N ARG A 51 6.29 -13.38 4.34
CA ARG A 51 4.96 -12.89 4.70
C ARG A 51 4.15 -12.57 3.46
N THR A 52 2.86 -12.82 3.57
CA THR A 52 1.87 -12.44 2.56
C THR A 52 1.09 -11.24 3.04
N THR A 53 0.80 -10.32 2.11
CA THR A 53 -0.09 -9.20 2.39
C THR A 53 -1.51 -9.64 2.08
N ILE A 54 -2.39 -9.56 3.08
CA ILE A 54 -3.81 -9.84 2.92
C ILE A 54 -4.61 -8.56 3.11
N SER A 55 -5.72 -8.40 2.37
CA SER A 55 -6.58 -7.24 2.46
C SER A 55 -8.02 -7.61 2.78
N SER A 56 -8.64 -6.81 3.65
CA SER A 56 -10.05 -6.97 3.98
C SER A 56 -10.90 -6.56 2.78
N PRO A 57 -11.80 -7.42 2.27
CA PRO A 57 -12.67 -7.06 1.16
C PRO A 57 -13.65 -5.93 1.52
N ASN A 58 -13.94 -5.75 2.80
CA ASN A 58 -14.92 -4.77 3.28
C ASN A 58 -14.32 -3.38 3.53
N THR A 59 -13.10 -3.32 4.08
CA THR A 59 -12.47 -2.04 4.48
C THR A 59 -11.27 -1.66 3.62
N GLY A 60 -10.71 -2.58 2.84
CA GLY A 60 -9.46 -2.38 2.12
C GLY A 60 -8.23 -2.30 3.02
N GLN A 61 -8.37 -2.54 4.33
CA GLN A 61 -7.23 -2.55 5.26
C GLN A 61 -6.32 -3.75 4.97
N ARG A 62 -5.01 -3.49 4.98
CA ARG A 62 -3.96 -4.47 4.68
C ARG A 62 -3.28 -4.95 5.94
N TYR A 63 -2.99 -6.24 5.99
CA TYR A 63 -2.30 -6.90 7.08
C TYR A 63 -1.20 -7.81 6.52
N TYR A 64 -0.08 -7.88 7.24
CA TYR A 64 0.98 -8.82 6.94
C TYR A 64 0.80 -10.06 7.80
N VAL A 65 0.66 -11.22 7.18
CA VAL A 65 0.52 -12.53 7.84
C VAL A 65 1.61 -13.47 7.37
N GLU A 66 1.83 -14.57 8.09
CA GLU A 66 2.72 -15.62 7.61
C GLU A 66 2.22 -16.13 6.24
N GLY A 67 3.14 -16.22 5.28
CA GLY A 67 2.84 -16.74 3.95
C GLY A 67 2.65 -18.25 3.96
N GLN A 68 2.66 -18.85 2.76
CA GLN A 68 2.58 -20.29 2.51
C GLN A 68 1.17 -20.90 2.41
N ASN A 69 0.09 -20.12 2.56
CA ASN A 69 -1.27 -20.61 2.33
C ASN A 69 -2.00 -19.87 1.21
N ASN A 70 -2.94 -20.56 0.57
CA ASN A 70 -3.75 -20.02 -0.52
C ASN A 70 -5.01 -19.27 -0.07
N TYR A 71 -5.46 -19.48 1.16
CA TYR A 71 -6.68 -18.87 1.70
C TYR A 71 -6.41 -18.36 3.12
N TYR A 72 -6.84 -17.13 3.38
CA TYR A 72 -6.71 -16.50 4.69
C TYR A 72 -8.06 -16.04 5.22
N TRP A 73 -8.28 -16.27 6.51
CA TRP A 73 -9.43 -15.84 7.26
C TRP A 73 -8.98 -15.04 8.46
N MET A 74 -9.71 -13.98 8.80
CA MET A 74 -9.43 -13.16 9.98
C MET A 74 -10.72 -12.87 10.74
N ASN A 75 -10.64 -12.87 12.06
CA ASN A 75 -11.76 -12.54 12.95
C ASN A 75 -11.65 -11.10 13.49
N GLN A 76 -12.64 -10.69 14.29
CA GLN A 76 -12.67 -9.36 14.91
C GLN A 76 -11.62 -9.14 16.00
N ASN A 77 -10.99 -10.20 16.49
CA ASN A 77 -9.94 -10.16 17.51
C ASN A 77 -8.53 -10.05 16.90
N ASN A 78 -8.44 -9.81 15.59
CA ASN A 78 -7.21 -9.81 14.80
C ASN A 78 -6.47 -11.16 14.79
N GLU A 79 -7.15 -12.25 15.12
CA GLU A 79 -6.62 -13.61 14.93
C GLU A 79 -6.83 -14.00 13.47
N TYR A 80 -5.83 -14.66 12.89
CA TYR A 80 -5.86 -15.09 11.50
C TYR A 80 -5.65 -16.59 11.38
N LEU A 81 -6.17 -17.16 10.29
CA LEU A 81 -6.03 -18.57 9.95
C LEU A 81 -5.67 -18.67 8.47
N GLY A 82 -4.58 -19.39 8.17
CA GLY A 82 -4.18 -19.76 6.82
C GLY A 82 -4.54 -21.21 6.51
N THR A 83 -5.02 -21.47 5.30
CA THR A 83 -5.28 -22.84 4.82
C THR A 83 -5.08 -22.94 3.31
N ASP A 84 -4.75 -24.13 2.83
CA ASP A 84 -4.71 -24.45 1.39
C ASP A 84 -5.97 -25.12 0.88
N ASN A 85 -6.90 -25.45 1.78
CA ASN A 85 -8.13 -26.11 1.42
C ASN A 85 -9.19 -25.10 0.98
N SER A 86 -9.48 -25.07 -0.32
CA SER A 86 -10.52 -24.24 -0.93
C SER A 86 -11.93 -24.45 -0.38
N LEU A 87 -12.20 -25.62 0.21
CA LEU A 87 -13.51 -25.99 0.76
C LEU A 87 -13.60 -25.74 2.28
N TYR A 88 -12.50 -25.31 2.91
CA TYR A 88 -12.49 -25.06 4.34
C TYR A 88 -13.20 -23.73 4.66
N ASN A 89 -14.19 -23.82 5.54
CA ASN A 89 -14.88 -22.65 6.08
C ASN A 89 -14.81 -22.69 7.62
N PRO A 90 -14.02 -21.81 8.25
CA PRO A 90 -13.89 -21.78 9.71
C PRO A 90 -15.20 -21.47 10.44
N ASN A 91 -16.17 -20.81 9.78
CA ASN A 91 -17.49 -20.57 10.37
C ASN A 91 -18.36 -21.84 10.48
N THR A 92 -17.97 -22.93 9.81
CA THR A 92 -18.65 -24.24 9.90
C THR A 92 -17.95 -25.22 10.82
N ASP A 93 -16.76 -24.87 11.30
CA ASP A 93 -15.94 -25.72 12.16
C ASP A 93 -16.32 -25.52 13.63
N ASN A 94 -16.91 -26.54 14.25
CA ASN A 94 -17.38 -26.50 15.64
C ASN A 94 -16.27 -26.15 16.67
N ALA A 95 -15.00 -26.30 16.32
CA ALA A 95 -13.90 -25.94 17.23
C ALA A 95 -13.67 -24.42 17.31
N ILE A 96 -13.95 -23.69 16.22
CA ILE A 96 -13.56 -22.28 16.06
C ILE A 96 -14.68 -21.35 15.58
N ASN A 97 -15.87 -21.87 15.31
CA ASN A 97 -17.05 -21.11 14.87
C ASN A 97 -17.72 -20.26 15.97
N ASN A 98 -17.15 -20.24 17.17
CA ASN A 98 -17.55 -19.33 18.25
C ASN A 98 -17.26 -17.85 17.91
N GLN A 99 -16.48 -17.61 16.85
CA GLN A 99 -16.14 -16.29 16.33
C GLN A 99 -16.52 -16.22 14.85
N GLN A 100 -16.81 -15.00 14.38
CA GLN A 100 -17.08 -14.76 12.96
C GLN A 100 -15.77 -14.55 12.20
N TRP A 101 -15.55 -15.36 11.18
CA TRP A 101 -14.38 -15.34 10.33
C TRP A 101 -14.74 -14.76 8.96
N SER A 102 -14.00 -13.75 8.54
CA SER A 102 -14.12 -13.17 7.20
C SER A 102 -12.94 -13.60 6.35
N GLN A 103 -13.21 -13.99 5.10
CA GLN A 103 -12.16 -14.32 4.15
C GLN A 103 -11.50 -13.04 3.64
N TYR A 104 -10.17 -13.04 3.58
CA TYR A 104 -9.37 -11.93 3.09
C TYR A 104 -8.77 -12.27 1.73
N ASN A 105 -8.50 -11.25 0.93
CA ASN A 105 -7.87 -11.40 -0.37
C ASN A 105 -6.36 -11.34 -0.22
N ILE A 106 -5.64 -12.23 -0.91
CA ILE A 106 -4.18 -12.15 -1.01
C ILE A 106 -3.80 -11.08 -2.04
N GLU A 107 -2.94 -10.14 -1.64
CA GLU A 107 -2.33 -9.18 -2.55
C GLU A 107 -1.00 -9.73 -3.10
N ASN A 108 -0.88 -9.83 -4.42
CA ASN A 108 0.32 -10.26 -5.15
C ASN A 108 1.27 -9.10 -5.47
#